data_AF-A0A970IV74-F1
#
_entry.id   AF-A0A970IV74-F1
#
_cell.length_a   1.000
_cell.length_b   1.000
_cell.length_c   1.000
_cell.angle_alpha   90.00
_cell.angle_beta   90.00
_cell.angle_gamma   90.00
#
_symmetry.space_group_name_H-M   'P 1'
#
loop_
_entity.id
_entity.type
_entity.pdbx_description
1 polymer ?
#
loop_
_entity_poly.entity_id
_entity_poly.type
_entity_poly.pdbx_seq_one_letter_code
_entity_poly.pdbx_strand_id
1 'polypeptide(L)'
;EDVFKDIDDNVDAGLDISYVEHILAKVRREGMDLPDIVDYIEIKLDEHNTTINDIIQDEHKRHAIRRISIGNSITSLHSISTLNWNDIFESISVVEEKLRNDPLKVYSEMDFESRDYYRKAIEKIANQWKVSEVRIAKQAVNLAFEAFKKKDTDKYCHVGYYLIDKGRDKLFELLKVGKDNYRLDSTSLYVTSILILTFLLTLFFTSVLPVNLNSLHILFFIPLLFVALSDISVYFINFLLMKIYPVTLLPRFDFKKGIPKEAFTMVIIPALLVDGKSVKDLIGKMEVYYLANKDENLIFALVGDFVDSNTEKEKNDERIVETALNRIEKLNRIYAKDKDIFYYFHRKRTFNEKQNKWMGWERKRGAIIELNNLLKGIENTFYIKSGYTDYLKELKYIITIDSDTNLIMNSAKKLIGIMMHPLNKAVIDADKKIIVDGYGIIQPRIGINIEDANKTFFTRIFAYSKGIDPYTTAISDIYQDVFGEGIFTGKGIYNLEYYNLVMNGKIDENTILSHDLLEGSLMRTGLATDFELIDGYPTKFRSYIMRTHR
;
A
#
# COMPACT_ATOMS: atom_id res chain seq x y z
N GLU A 1 59.39 43.31 -2.50
CA GLU A 1 59.49 43.09 -3.96
C GLU A 1 58.45 42.10 -4.44
N ASP A 2 58.36 40.88 -3.88
CA ASP A 2 57.36 39.87 -4.30
C ASP A 2 55.90 40.36 -4.23
N VAL A 3 55.53 41.14 -3.20
CA VAL A 3 54.17 41.69 -3.05
C VAL A 3 53.83 42.74 -4.13
N PHE A 4 54.80 43.57 -4.51
CA PHE A 4 54.59 44.59 -5.55
C PHE A 4 54.43 43.96 -6.93
N LYS A 5 55.20 42.91 -7.21
CA LYS A 5 55.07 42.12 -8.43
C LYS A 5 53.72 41.39 -8.52
N ASP A 6 53.23 40.86 -7.41
CA ASP A 6 51.90 40.23 -7.34
C ASP A 6 50.76 41.25 -7.48
N ILE A 7 50.98 42.51 -7.10
CA ILE A 7 50.04 43.62 -7.37
C ILE A 7 50.05 43.95 -8.87
N ASP A 8 51.22 44.09 -9.48
CA ASP A 8 51.36 44.33 -10.93
C ASP A 8 50.67 43.24 -11.75
N ASP A 9 50.95 41.97 -11.46
CA ASP A 9 50.42 40.83 -12.22
C ASP A 9 48.88 40.74 -12.17
N ASN A 10 48.23 41.19 -11.09
CA ASN A 10 46.77 41.10 -10.91
C ASN A 10 46.01 42.40 -11.23
N VAL A 11 46.69 43.56 -11.19
CA VAL A 11 46.10 44.86 -11.59
C VAL A 11 46.26 45.07 -13.09
N ASP A 12 47.44 44.79 -13.66
CA ASP A 12 47.72 45.03 -15.08
C ASP A 12 47.09 43.97 -16.01
N ALA A 13 46.83 42.76 -15.52
CA ALA A 13 46.19 41.68 -16.30
C ALA A 13 44.66 41.85 -16.49
N GLY A 14 44.09 42.93 -15.95
CA GLY A 14 42.66 43.23 -16.02
C GLY A 14 42.06 43.39 -14.64
N LEU A 15 42.51 44.40 -13.89
CA LEU A 15 41.99 44.92 -12.62
C LEU A 15 41.05 43.95 -11.88
N ASP A 16 41.61 42.96 -11.18
CA ASP A 16 40.80 42.11 -10.29
C ASP A 16 40.41 42.88 -9.02
N ILE A 17 39.24 43.51 -9.08
CA ILE A 17 38.67 44.34 -8.02
C ILE A 17 38.52 43.55 -6.69
N SER A 18 38.25 42.25 -6.77
CA SER A 18 38.10 41.38 -5.59
C SER A 18 39.45 41.11 -4.91
N TYR A 19 40.52 40.97 -5.70
CA TYR A 19 41.88 40.82 -5.19
C TYR A 19 42.38 42.10 -4.50
N VAL A 20 42.15 43.26 -5.11
CA VAL A 20 42.55 44.57 -4.55
C VAL A 20 41.83 44.86 -3.23
N GLU A 21 40.51 44.62 -3.16
CA GLU A 21 39.76 44.76 -1.90
C GLU A 21 40.27 43.80 -0.81
N HIS A 22 40.56 42.55 -1.17
CA HIS A 22 41.07 41.55 -0.23
C HIS A 22 42.43 41.94 0.37
N ILE A 23 43.35 42.42 -0.45
CA ILE A 23 44.66 42.89 0.01
C ILE A 23 44.50 44.11 0.91
N LEU A 24 43.69 45.09 0.52
CA LEU A 24 43.43 46.28 1.35
C LEU A 24 42.79 45.90 2.69
N ALA A 25 41.84 44.97 2.70
CA ALA A 25 41.23 44.45 3.92
C ALA A 25 42.25 43.73 4.82
N LYS A 26 43.17 42.96 4.23
CA LYS A 26 44.23 42.24 4.96
C LYS A 26 45.26 43.20 5.56
N VAL A 27 45.75 44.17 4.78
CA VAL A 27 46.69 45.22 5.24
C VAL A 27 46.09 46.01 6.40
N ARG A 28 44.82 46.42 6.29
CA ARG A 28 44.10 47.12 7.38
C ARG A 28 43.91 46.26 8.63
N ARG A 29 43.69 44.96 8.48
CA ARG A 29 43.43 44.02 9.59
C ARG A 29 44.68 43.63 10.35
N GLU A 30 45.82 43.52 9.67
CA GLU A 30 47.11 43.15 10.26
C GLU A 30 47.82 44.34 10.92
N GLY A 31 47.26 45.55 10.82
CA GLY A 31 47.77 46.75 11.51
C GLY A 31 49.17 47.16 11.06
N MET A 32 49.60 46.68 9.89
CA MET A 32 50.87 47.09 9.29
C MET A 32 50.69 48.49 8.70
N ASP A 33 51.31 49.50 9.33
CA ASP A 33 51.57 50.79 8.70
C ASP A 33 52.55 50.55 7.52
N LEU A 34 52.00 50.13 6.38
CA LEU A 34 52.68 50.08 5.09
C LEU A 34 52.05 51.11 4.14
N PRO A 35 52.22 52.43 4.39
CA PRO A 35 51.79 53.48 3.47
C PRO A 35 52.25 53.17 2.05
N ASP A 36 53.49 52.71 1.90
CA ASP A 36 54.10 52.37 0.62
C ASP A 36 53.29 51.39 -0.24
N ILE A 37 52.57 50.42 0.37
CA ILE A 37 51.74 49.46 -0.38
C ILE A 37 50.40 50.08 -0.77
N VAL A 38 49.79 50.85 0.13
CA VAL A 38 48.51 51.54 -0.16
C VAL A 38 48.72 52.62 -1.21
N ASP A 39 49.78 53.42 -1.06
CA ASP A 39 50.20 54.45 -2.02
C ASP A 39 50.53 53.83 -3.38
N TYR A 40 51.20 52.68 -3.40
CA TYR A 40 51.48 51.96 -4.64
C TYR A 40 50.23 51.41 -5.32
N ILE A 41 49.30 50.84 -4.56
CA ILE A 41 47.98 50.44 -5.07
C ILE A 41 47.26 51.68 -5.61
N GLU A 42 47.27 52.82 -4.92
CA GLU A 42 46.62 54.05 -5.36
C GLU A 42 47.21 54.59 -6.67
N ILE A 43 48.54 54.58 -6.82
CA ILE A 43 49.22 54.92 -8.10
C ILE A 43 48.76 53.99 -9.23
N LYS A 44 48.74 52.68 -8.96
CA LYS A 44 48.33 51.67 -9.96
C LYS A 44 46.87 51.79 -10.34
N LEU A 45 46.00 52.14 -9.40
CA LEU A 45 44.58 52.39 -9.66
C LEU A 45 44.35 53.68 -10.46
N ASP A 46 45.18 54.70 -10.26
CA ASP A 46 45.15 55.94 -11.04
C ASP A 46 45.49 55.70 -12.52
N GLU A 47 46.41 54.77 -12.83
CA GLU A 47 46.67 54.31 -14.21
C GLU A 47 45.40 53.77 -14.90
N HIS A 48 44.44 53.25 -14.11
CA HIS A 48 43.14 52.76 -14.54
C HIS A 48 41.98 53.77 -14.36
N ASN A 49 42.27 55.03 -14.00
CA ASN A 49 41.28 56.08 -13.71
C ASN A 49 40.26 55.67 -12.62
N THR A 50 40.68 54.93 -11.60
CA THR A 50 39.82 54.52 -10.47
C THR A 50 40.50 54.80 -9.15
N THR A 51 39.74 54.91 -8.06
CA THR A 51 40.31 55.04 -6.70
C THR A 51 40.05 53.81 -5.86
N ILE A 52 40.75 53.71 -4.72
CA ILE A 52 40.51 52.68 -3.71
C ILE A 52 39.04 52.69 -3.25
N ASN A 53 38.46 53.88 -3.05
CA ASN A 53 37.06 54.01 -2.62
C ASN A 53 36.09 53.50 -3.67
N ASP A 54 36.36 53.75 -4.96
CA ASP A 54 35.53 53.27 -6.06
C ASP A 54 35.56 51.73 -6.15
N ILE A 55 36.73 51.11 -5.94
CA ILE A 55 36.90 49.64 -5.90
C ILE A 55 36.11 49.02 -4.74
N ILE A 56 36.24 49.58 -3.53
CA ILE A 56 35.50 49.08 -2.36
C ILE A 56 33.99 49.25 -2.58
N GLN A 57 33.56 50.37 -3.16
CA GLN A 57 32.16 50.61 -3.45
C GLN A 57 31.62 49.66 -4.54
N ASP A 58 32.40 49.37 -5.60
CA ASP A 58 32.00 48.42 -6.64
C ASP A 58 31.93 46.99 -6.10
N GLU A 59 32.87 46.54 -5.27
CA GLU A 59 32.81 45.22 -4.64
C GLU A 59 31.66 45.08 -3.66
N HIS A 60 31.41 46.07 -2.80
CA HIS A 60 30.22 46.06 -1.94
C HIS A 60 28.92 46.02 -2.76
N LYS A 61 28.86 46.74 -3.88
CA LYS A 61 27.72 46.69 -4.80
C LYS A 61 27.58 45.30 -5.44
N ARG A 62 28.66 44.69 -5.91
CA ARG A 62 28.68 43.31 -6.44
C ARG A 62 28.23 42.30 -5.40
N HIS A 63 28.73 42.41 -4.17
CA HIS A 63 28.33 41.57 -3.04
C HIS A 63 26.84 41.74 -2.70
N ALA A 64 26.32 42.98 -2.69
CA ALA A 64 24.90 43.25 -2.45
C ALA A 64 24.01 42.64 -3.56
N ILE A 65 24.38 42.84 -4.83
CA ILE A 65 23.67 42.24 -5.98
C ILE A 65 23.69 40.71 -5.89
N ARG A 66 24.85 40.10 -5.62
CA ARG A 66 24.99 38.65 -5.44
C ARG A 66 24.12 38.14 -4.28
N ARG A 67 24.14 38.84 -3.13
CA ARG A 67 23.34 38.47 -1.96
C ARG A 67 21.85 38.51 -2.25
N ILE A 68 21.36 39.53 -2.95
CA ILE A 68 19.97 39.63 -3.38
C ILE A 68 19.64 38.52 -4.37
N SER A 69 20.50 38.28 -5.36
CA SER A 69 20.29 37.22 -6.36
C SER A 69 20.22 35.82 -5.72
N ILE A 70 21.12 35.52 -4.79
CA ILE A 70 21.12 34.27 -4.01
C ILE A 70 19.84 34.19 -3.17
N GLY A 71 19.46 35.27 -2.47
CA GLY A 71 18.24 35.33 -1.67
C GLY A 71 16.97 35.07 -2.51
N ASN A 72 16.88 35.69 -3.69
CA ASN A 72 15.80 35.48 -4.64
C ASN A 72 15.80 34.04 -5.17
N SER A 73 16.98 33.46 -5.45
CA SER A 73 17.11 32.08 -5.92
C SER A 73 16.65 31.08 -4.85
N ILE A 74 17.08 31.25 -3.59
CA ILE A 74 16.64 30.41 -2.46
C ILE A 74 15.13 30.53 -2.26
N THR A 75 14.60 31.76 -2.27
CA THR A 75 13.15 32.01 -2.10
C THR A 75 12.35 31.41 -3.24
N SER A 76 12.83 31.50 -4.48
CA SER A 76 12.16 30.91 -5.66
C SER A 76 12.20 29.39 -5.61
N LEU A 77 13.34 28.78 -5.28
CA LEU A 77 13.46 27.33 -5.10
C LEU A 77 12.55 26.83 -3.97
N HIS A 78 12.49 27.55 -2.86
CA HIS A 78 11.61 27.21 -1.76
C HIS A 78 10.13 27.33 -2.17
N SER A 79 9.77 28.41 -2.86
CA SER A 79 8.42 28.61 -3.38
C SER A 79 8.04 27.47 -4.33
N ILE A 80 8.91 27.13 -5.28
CA ILE A 80 8.70 26.01 -6.21
C ILE A 80 8.58 24.66 -5.48
N SER A 81 9.36 24.44 -4.41
CA SER A 81 9.33 23.21 -3.61
C SER A 81 8.06 23.05 -2.76
N THR A 82 7.37 24.16 -2.47
CA THR A 82 6.16 24.16 -1.64
C THR A 82 4.88 24.13 -2.48
N LEU A 83 4.98 24.32 -3.80
CA LEU A 83 3.84 24.19 -4.71
C LEU A 83 3.37 22.74 -4.76
N ASN A 84 2.04 22.55 -4.73
CA ASN A 84 1.45 21.25 -5.01
C ASN A 84 1.44 21.00 -6.52
N TRP A 85 2.52 20.40 -7.02
CA TRP A 85 2.68 20.06 -8.43
C TRP A 85 1.56 19.18 -8.98
N ASN A 86 0.95 18.35 -8.14
CA ASN A 86 -0.17 17.49 -8.54
C ASN A 86 -1.37 18.31 -8.98
N ASP A 87 -1.74 19.34 -8.22
CA ASP A 87 -2.89 20.21 -8.53
C ASP A 87 -2.61 21.06 -9.78
N ILE A 88 -1.39 21.59 -9.90
CA ILE A 88 -0.97 22.39 -11.06
C ILE A 88 -1.01 21.53 -12.33
N PHE A 89 -0.43 20.33 -12.29
CA PHE A 89 -0.41 19.40 -13.42
C PHE A 89 -1.84 19.04 -13.86
N GLU A 90 -2.72 18.72 -12.91
CA GLU A 90 -4.12 18.40 -13.21
C GLU A 90 -4.88 19.59 -13.82
N SER A 91 -4.57 20.82 -13.41
CA SER A 91 -5.25 22.02 -13.92
C SER A 91 -4.91 22.34 -15.38
N ILE A 92 -3.76 21.91 -15.89
CA ILE A 92 -3.28 22.22 -17.24
C ILE A 92 -3.33 21.03 -18.21
N SER A 93 -3.54 19.82 -17.70
CA SER A 93 -3.54 18.61 -18.52
C SER A 93 -4.84 18.46 -19.31
N VAL A 94 -4.73 18.48 -20.64
CA VAL A 94 -5.87 18.24 -21.55
C VAL A 94 -6.41 16.82 -21.40
N VAL A 95 -5.56 15.85 -21.10
CA VAL A 95 -5.96 14.46 -20.84
C VAL A 95 -6.81 14.39 -19.57
N GLU A 96 -6.37 15.06 -18.50
CA GLU A 96 -7.13 15.18 -17.25
C GLU A 96 -8.50 15.81 -17.49
N GLU A 97 -8.55 16.93 -18.22
CA GLU A 97 -9.81 17.60 -18.59
C GLU A 97 -10.77 16.65 -19.32
N LYS A 98 -10.28 15.78 -20.21
CA LYS A 98 -11.13 14.79 -20.90
C LYS A 98 -11.61 13.70 -19.97
N LEU A 99 -10.73 13.12 -19.15
CA LEU A 99 -11.09 12.04 -18.22
C LEU A 99 -12.08 12.48 -17.15
N ARG A 100 -12.07 13.75 -16.75
CA ARG A 100 -13.08 14.33 -15.84
C ARG A 100 -14.51 14.31 -16.40
N ASN A 101 -14.69 14.11 -17.70
CA ASN A 101 -16.00 13.88 -18.32
C ASN A 101 -16.50 12.43 -18.19
N ASP A 102 -15.89 11.62 -17.32
CA ASP A 102 -16.42 10.32 -16.88
C ASP A 102 -17.90 10.46 -16.48
N PRO A 103 -18.83 9.69 -17.09
CA PRO A 103 -20.26 9.91 -16.90
C PRO A 103 -20.72 9.63 -15.46
N LEU A 104 -20.03 8.72 -14.75
CA LEU A 104 -20.29 8.46 -13.33
C LEU A 104 -19.64 9.48 -12.39
N LYS A 105 -18.81 10.39 -12.91
CA LYS A 105 -17.99 11.35 -12.14
C LYS A 105 -17.00 10.72 -11.16
N VAL A 106 -16.85 9.40 -11.18
CA VAL A 106 -15.97 8.64 -10.29
C VAL A 106 -14.53 9.07 -10.49
N TYR A 107 -14.10 9.33 -11.73
CA TYR A 107 -12.73 9.77 -12.02
C TYR A 107 -12.30 11.00 -11.21
N SER A 108 -13.21 11.97 -11.04
CA SER A 108 -12.93 13.21 -10.30
C SER A 108 -12.86 13.00 -8.79
N GLU A 109 -13.46 11.93 -8.29
CA GLU A 109 -13.50 11.58 -6.86
C GLU A 109 -12.43 10.55 -6.47
N MET A 110 -11.63 10.07 -7.43
CA MET A 110 -10.50 9.16 -7.15
C MET A 110 -9.37 9.85 -6.39
N ASP A 111 -8.42 9.08 -5.85
CA ASP A 111 -7.14 9.64 -5.41
C ASP A 111 -6.21 9.97 -6.59
N PHE A 112 -5.17 10.74 -6.30
CA PHE A 112 -4.23 11.20 -7.32
C PHE A 112 -3.53 10.01 -7.99
N GLU A 113 -3.11 9.02 -7.19
CA GLU A 113 -2.41 7.82 -7.63
C GLU A 113 -3.25 7.00 -8.61
N SER A 114 -4.56 6.85 -8.38
CA SER A 114 -5.48 6.17 -9.30
C SER A 114 -5.70 6.96 -10.59
N ARG A 115 -5.85 8.29 -10.51
CA ARG A 115 -5.93 9.14 -11.71
C ARG A 115 -4.64 9.07 -12.53
N ASP A 116 -3.51 9.12 -11.86
CA ASP A 116 -2.18 9.03 -12.47
C ASP A 116 -1.97 7.67 -13.14
N TYR A 117 -2.45 6.59 -12.52
CA TYR A 117 -2.42 5.26 -13.11
C TYR A 117 -3.16 5.20 -14.45
N TYR A 118 -4.31 5.85 -14.57
CA TYR A 118 -5.05 5.93 -15.84
C TYR A 118 -4.30 6.79 -16.87
N ARG A 119 -3.70 7.91 -16.45
CA ARG A 119 -2.89 8.77 -17.34
C ARG A 119 -1.67 8.03 -17.87
N LYS A 120 -0.95 7.28 -17.01
CA LYS A 120 0.17 6.42 -17.41
C LYS A 120 -0.26 5.28 -18.34
N ALA A 121 -1.46 4.72 -18.14
CA ALA A 121 -2.00 3.74 -19.08
C ALA A 121 -2.21 4.35 -20.48
N ILE A 122 -2.72 5.59 -20.55
CA ILE A 122 -2.87 6.33 -21.80
C ILE A 122 -1.50 6.65 -22.43
N GLU A 123 -0.54 7.13 -21.64
CA GLU A 123 0.83 7.41 -22.09
C GLU A 123 1.48 6.15 -22.69
N LYS A 124 1.34 5.00 -22.03
CA LYS A 124 1.87 3.71 -22.53
C LYS A 124 1.24 3.33 -23.87
N ILE A 125 -0.09 3.44 -24.00
CA ILE A 125 -0.80 3.16 -25.26
C ILE A 125 -0.34 4.14 -26.36
N ALA A 126 -0.26 5.43 -26.04
CA ALA A 126 0.16 6.48 -26.96
C ALA A 126 1.57 6.24 -27.48
N ASN A 127 2.51 5.92 -26.58
CA ASN A 127 3.91 5.67 -26.92
C ASN A 127 4.11 4.41 -27.76
N GLN A 128 3.37 3.34 -27.44
CA GLN A 128 3.45 2.05 -28.15
C GLN A 128 2.88 2.14 -29.57
N TRP A 129 1.72 2.78 -29.73
CA TRP A 129 0.98 2.78 -31.01
C TRP A 129 1.07 4.10 -31.78
N LYS A 130 1.82 5.08 -31.27
CA LYS A 130 1.98 6.43 -31.86
C LYS A 130 0.64 7.13 -32.11
N VAL A 131 -0.27 7.00 -31.14
CA VAL A 131 -1.59 7.66 -31.15
C VAL A 131 -1.59 8.79 -30.13
N SER A 132 -2.28 9.90 -30.43
CA SER A 132 -2.44 11.02 -29.48
C SER A 132 -3.14 10.58 -28.18
N GLU A 133 -2.57 10.96 -27.04
CA GLU A 133 -3.14 10.73 -25.71
C GLU A 133 -4.57 11.29 -25.57
N VAL A 134 -4.80 12.49 -26.11
CA VAL A 134 -6.12 13.15 -26.09
C VAL A 134 -7.15 12.34 -26.87
N ARG A 135 -6.74 11.72 -27.99
CA ARG A 135 -7.63 10.85 -28.77
C ARG A 135 -7.99 9.59 -27.98
N ILE A 136 -7.03 8.97 -27.29
CA ILE A 136 -7.27 7.78 -26.46
C ILE A 136 -8.24 8.13 -25.32
N ALA A 137 -7.97 9.20 -24.58
CA ALA A 137 -8.83 9.68 -23.49
C ALA A 137 -10.27 9.93 -23.96
N LYS A 138 -10.44 10.65 -25.08
CA LYS A 138 -11.76 10.95 -25.65
C LYS A 138 -12.52 9.68 -26.03
N GLN A 139 -11.86 8.70 -26.64
CA GLN A 139 -12.52 7.46 -27.05
C GLN A 139 -12.90 6.58 -25.85
N ALA A 140 -12.04 6.49 -24.83
CA ALA A 140 -12.37 5.79 -23.60
C ALA A 140 -13.60 6.38 -22.91
N VAL A 141 -13.68 7.72 -22.84
CA VAL A 141 -14.85 8.43 -22.28
C VAL A 141 -16.09 8.22 -23.13
N ASN A 142 -15.99 8.26 -24.47
CA ASN A 142 -17.11 8.00 -25.36
C ASN A 142 -17.70 6.59 -25.15
N LEU A 143 -16.85 5.57 -25.03
CA LEU A 143 -17.28 4.19 -24.77
C LEU A 143 -18.02 4.08 -23.41
N ALA A 144 -17.48 4.73 -22.37
CA ALA A 144 -18.13 4.83 -21.07
C ALA A 144 -19.50 5.55 -21.16
N PHE A 145 -19.58 6.62 -21.92
CA PHE A 145 -20.82 7.37 -22.15
C PHE A 145 -21.87 6.57 -22.92
N GLU A 146 -21.46 5.76 -23.90
CA GLU A 146 -22.35 4.85 -24.63
C GLU A 146 -22.92 3.75 -23.71
N ALA A 147 -22.10 3.17 -22.83
CA ALA A 147 -22.57 2.22 -21.82
C ALA A 147 -23.53 2.89 -20.82
N PHE A 148 -23.24 4.11 -20.39
CA PHE A 148 -24.11 4.90 -19.52
C PHE A 148 -25.47 5.17 -20.14
N LYS A 149 -25.52 5.55 -21.44
CA LYS A 149 -26.79 5.70 -22.17
C LYS A 149 -27.62 4.42 -22.24
N LYS A 150 -26.94 3.27 -22.33
CA LYS A 150 -27.59 1.95 -22.33
C LYS A 150 -28.03 1.50 -20.93
N LYS A 151 -27.76 2.29 -19.88
CA LYS A 151 -27.98 1.95 -18.48
C LYS A 151 -27.33 0.61 -18.10
N ASP A 152 -26.13 0.41 -18.61
CA ASP A 152 -25.34 -0.76 -18.26
C ASP A 152 -24.82 -0.66 -16.82
N THR A 153 -24.12 -1.68 -16.34
CA THR A 153 -23.55 -1.68 -14.98
C THR A 153 -22.57 -0.52 -14.78
N ASP A 154 -22.45 -0.02 -13.53
CA ASP A 154 -21.53 1.07 -13.18
C ASP A 154 -20.11 0.83 -13.68
N LYS A 155 -19.66 -0.43 -13.66
CA LYS A 155 -18.34 -0.84 -14.14
C LYS A 155 -18.12 -0.46 -15.60
N TYR A 156 -19.06 -0.76 -16.49
CA TYR A 156 -18.94 -0.45 -17.92
C TYR A 156 -19.19 1.02 -18.25
N CYS A 157 -19.86 1.74 -17.35
CA CYS A 157 -20.08 3.17 -17.46
C CYS A 157 -18.88 3.99 -16.98
N HIS A 158 -17.83 3.38 -16.42
CA HIS A 158 -16.66 4.09 -15.95
C HIS A 158 -15.51 4.06 -16.98
N VAL A 159 -14.86 5.21 -17.20
CA VAL A 159 -13.74 5.35 -18.15
C VAL A 159 -12.59 4.37 -17.90
N GLY A 160 -12.30 4.07 -16.63
CA GLY A 160 -11.22 3.16 -16.25
C GLY A 160 -11.37 1.75 -16.83
N TYR A 161 -12.60 1.28 -17.06
CA TYR A 161 -12.85 -0.06 -17.62
C TYR A 161 -12.24 -0.24 -19.01
N TYR A 162 -12.26 0.83 -19.81
CA TYR A 162 -11.70 0.83 -21.17
C TYR A 162 -10.19 1.12 -21.19
N LEU A 163 -9.65 1.65 -20.10
CA LEU A 163 -8.22 1.96 -20.01
C LEU A 163 -7.42 0.81 -19.40
N ILE A 164 -7.90 0.16 -18.35
CA ILE A 164 -7.07 -0.77 -17.54
C ILE A 164 -7.69 -2.16 -17.34
N ASP A 165 -8.88 -2.41 -17.89
CA ASP A 165 -9.61 -3.68 -17.73
C ASP A 165 -10.06 -4.24 -19.10
N LYS A 166 -10.90 -5.27 -19.11
CA LYS A 166 -11.38 -5.99 -20.30
C LYS A 166 -11.98 -5.10 -21.40
N GLY A 167 -12.45 -3.90 -21.07
CA GLY A 167 -12.94 -2.92 -22.05
C GLY A 167 -11.87 -2.41 -23.02
N ARG A 168 -10.59 -2.57 -22.67
CA ARG A 168 -9.42 -2.14 -23.45
C ARG A 168 -9.39 -2.73 -24.86
N ASP A 169 -9.90 -3.96 -25.04
CA ASP A 169 -10.05 -4.59 -26.35
C ASP A 169 -10.95 -3.76 -27.30
N LYS A 170 -12.09 -3.26 -26.80
CA LYS A 170 -12.99 -2.40 -27.57
C LYS A 170 -12.36 -1.05 -27.89
N LEU A 171 -11.55 -0.51 -26.96
CA LEU A 171 -10.82 0.72 -27.19
C LEU A 171 -9.79 0.55 -28.33
N PHE A 172 -9.05 -0.56 -28.35
CA PHE A 172 -8.07 -0.82 -29.41
C PHE A 172 -8.72 -1.05 -30.78
N GLU A 173 -9.84 -1.77 -30.82
CA GLU A 173 -10.62 -1.94 -32.05
C GLU A 173 -11.02 -0.57 -32.63
N LEU A 174 -11.51 0.34 -31.78
CA LEU A 174 -11.94 1.67 -32.19
C LEU A 174 -10.77 2.57 -32.59
N LEU A 175 -9.62 2.43 -31.93
CA LEU A 175 -8.37 3.11 -32.29
C LEU A 175 -7.72 2.54 -33.55
N LYS A 176 -8.12 1.34 -34.00
CA LYS A 176 -7.54 0.57 -35.10
C LYS A 176 -6.06 0.23 -34.87
N VAL A 177 -5.74 -0.21 -33.66
CA VAL A 177 -4.37 -0.61 -33.27
C VAL A 177 -4.36 -2.06 -32.78
N GLY A 178 -3.17 -2.65 -32.63
CA GLY A 178 -3.06 -4.02 -32.11
C GLY A 178 -3.45 -4.11 -30.64
N LYS A 179 -3.88 -5.31 -30.22
CA LYS A 179 -4.15 -5.61 -28.82
C LYS A 179 -2.86 -5.58 -28.00
N ASP A 180 -3.01 -5.34 -26.70
CA ASP A 180 -1.96 -5.64 -25.75
C ASP A 180 -2.43 -6.66 -24.71
N ASN A 181 -1.45 -7.39 -24.17
CA ASN A 181 -1.70 -8.36 -23.11
C ASN A 181 -1.52 -7.64 -21.78
N TYR A 182 -2.62 -7.22 -21.18
CA TYR A 182 -2.60 -6.56 -19.86
C TYR A 182 -2.72 -7.57 -18.71
N ARG A 183 -3.26 -8.78 -18.96
CA ARG A 183 -3.35 -9.92 -18.03
C ARG A 183 -3.27 -11.25 -18.77
N LEU A 184 -3.01 -12.34 -18.05
CA LEU A 184 -3.06 -13.70 -18.56
C LEU A 184 -4.43 -14.31 -18.26
N ASP A 185 -5.18 -14.63 -19.31
CA ASP A 185 -6.56 -15.15 -19.17
C ASP A 185 -6.62 -16.61 -18.68
N SER A 186 -5.50 -17.34 -18.70
CA SER A 186 -5.48 -18.78 -18.41
C SER A 186 -4.34 -19.18 -17.49
N THR A 187 -4.70 -19.72 -16.32
CA THR A 187 -3.79 -20.36 -15.37
C THR A 187 -3.11 -21.60 -15.97
N SER A 188 -3.74 -22.24 -16.97
CA SER A 188 -3.15 -23.39 -17.65
C SER A 188 -1.87 -23.00 -18.40
N LEU A 189 -1.80 -21.82 -19.01
CA LEU A 189 -0.59 -21.35 -19.69
C LEU A 189 0.58 -21.17 -18.71
N TYR A 190 0.29 -20.67 -17.50
CA TYR A 190 1.29 -20.52 -16.45
C TYR A 190 1.83 -21.88 -15.99
N VAL A 191 0.93 -22.79 -15.58
CA VAL A 191 1.32 -24.13 -15.10
C VAL A 191 2.03 -24.92 -16.19
N THR A 192 1.53 -24.90 -17.43
CA THR A 192 2.17 -25.62 -18.55
C THR A 192 3.55 -25.05 -18.88
N SER A 193 3.74 -23.72 -18.84
CA SER A 193 5.05 -23.13 -19.06
C SER A 193 6.08 -23.56 -18.01
N ILE A 194 5.67 -23.66 -16.74
CA ILE A 194 6.52 -24.18 -15.65
C ILE A 194 6.85 -25.64 -15.90
N LEU A 195 5.84 -26.49 -16.16
CA LEU A 195 6.04 -27.92 -16.39
C LEU A 195 6.95 -28.20 -17.59
N ILE A 196 6.77 -27.46 -18.70
CA ILE A 196 7.61 -27.57 -19.89
C ILE A 196 9.05 -27.20 -19.55
N LEU A 197 9.26 -26.06 -18.87
CA LEU A 197 10.61 -25.64 -18.48
C LEU A 197 11.27 -26.64 -17.52
N THR A 198 10.53 -27.13 -16.52
CA THR A 198 11.02 -28.15 -15.58
C THR A 198 11.40 -29.43 -16.32
N PHE A 199 10.57 -29.87 -17.27
CA PHE A 199 10.85 -31.04 -18.08
C PHE A 199 12.10 -30.87 -18.94
N LEU A 200 12.24 -29.72 -19.63
CA LEU A 200 13.41 -29.40 -20.45
C LEU A 200 14.70 -29.36 -19.62
N LEU A 201 14.67 -28.72 -18.44
CA LEU A 201 15.80 -28.69 -17.54
C LEU A 201 16.15 -30.09 -17.03
N THR A 202 15.15 -30.89 -16.65
CA THR A 202 15.36 -32.26 -16.17
C THR A 202 15.99 -33.12 -17.27
N LEU A 203 15.52 -33.01 -18.51
CA LEU A 203 16.08 -33.72 -19.67
C LEU A 203 17.52 -33.28 -19.96
N PHE A 204 17.80 -31.97 -19.87
CA PHE A 204 19.14 -31.44 -20.03
C PHE A 204 20.10 -31.98 -18.97
N PHE A 205 19.77 -31.85 -17.68
CA PHE A 205 20.65 -32.30 -16.60
C PHE A 205 20.83 -33.82 -16.56
N THR A 206 19.80 -34.60 -16.91
CA THR A 206 19.92 -36.06 -17.02
C THR A 206 20.82 -36.48 -18.18
N SER A 207 20.83 -35.73 -19.29
CA SER A 207 21.73 -36.01 -20.42
C SER A 207 23.21 -35.79 -20.13
N VAL A 208 23.54 -34.98 -19.12
CA VAL A 208 24.92 -34.67 -18.71
C VAL A 208 25.42 -35.63 -17.62
N LEU A 209 24.55 -36.49 -17.07
CA LEU A 209 24.96 -37.47 -16.06
C LEU A 209 25.91 -38.52 -16.65
N PRO A 210 26.91 -38.99 -15.87
CA PRO A 210 27.82 -40.02 -16.32
C PRO A 210 27.09 -41.31 -16.72
N VAL A 211 27.41 -41.86 -17.90
CA VAL A 211 26.79 -43.07 -18.47
C VAL A 211 27.02 -44.33 -17.60
N ASN A 212 27.99 -44.28 -16.67
CA ASN A 212 28.33 -45.40 -15.78
C ASN A 212 27.40 -45.56 -14.56
N LEU A 213 26.35 -44.74 -14.44
CA LEU A 213 25.37 -44.88 -13.36
C LEU A 213 24.41 -46.05 -13.64
N ASN A 214 24.18 -46.89 -12.63
CA ASN A 214 23.20 -47.98 -12.71
C ASN A 214 21.82 -47.42 -13.08
N SER A 215 21.10 -48.07 -14.00
CA SER A 215 19.79 -47.63 -14.48
C SER A 215 18.76 -47.44 -13.36
N LEU A 216 18.88 -48.22 -12.28
CA LEU A 216 18.08 -48.06 -11.06
C LEU A 216 18.35 -46.74 -10.34
N HIS A 217 19.60 -46.27 -10.25
CA HIS A 217 19.93 -45.00 -9.60
C HIS A 217 19.41 -43.81 -10.40
N ILE A 218 19.47 -43.87 -11.73
CA ILE A 218 18.93 -42.84 -12.62
C ILE A 218 17.41 -42.72 -12.42
N LEU A 219 16.71 -43.86 -12.32
CA LEU A 219 15.25 -43.88 -12.10
C LEU A 219 14.84 -43.20 -10.78
N PHE A 220 15.60 -43.36 -9.70
CA PHE A 220 15.34 -42.68 -8.42
C PHE A 220 15.78 -41.22 -8.42
N PHE A 221 16.80 -40.85 -9.20
CA PHE A 221 17.34 -39.49 -9.22
C PHE A 221 16.46 -38.51 -10.01
N ILE A 222 15.82 -38.98 -11.09
CA ILE A 222 14.99 -38.14 -11.96
C ILE A 222 13.86 -37.41 -11.20
N PRO A 223 13.03 -38.07 -10.37
CA PRO A 223 11.98 -37.38 -9.62
C PRO A 223 12.52 -36.34 -8.63
N LEU A 224 13.63 -36.64 -7.96
CA LEU A 224 14.26 -35.70 -7.01
C LEU A 224 14.78 -34.47 -7.72
N LEU A 225 15.45 -34.67 -8.86
CA LEU A 225 15.94 -33.60 -9.72
C LEU A 225 14.78 -32.77 -10.30
N PHE A 226 13.68 -33.42 -10.69
CA PHE A 226 12.49 -32.75 -11.20
C PHE A 226 11.91 -31.78 -10.17
N VAL A 227 11.80 -32.20 -8.89
CA VAL A 227 11.33 -31.33 -7.80
C VAL A 227 12.31 -30.17 -7.55
N ALA A 228 13.62 -30.42 -7.54
CA ALA A 228 14.60 -29.35 -7.35
C ALA A 228 14.59 -28.32 -8.50
N LEU A 229 14.44 -28.79 -9.75
CA LEU A 229 14.39 -27.94 -10.94
C LEU A 229 13.03 -27.24 -11.13
N SER A 230 11.96 -27.73 -10.50
CA SER A 230 10.66 -27.06 -10.55
C SER A 230 10.70 -25.71 -9.85
N ASP A 231 11.42 -25.59 -8.73
CA ASP A 231 11.57 -24.31 -8.03
C ASP A 231 12.28 -23.28 -8.92
N ILE A 232 13.38 -23.68 -9.57
CA ILE A 232 14.11 -22.82 -10.52
C ILE A 232 13.18 -22.38 -11.66
N SER A 233 12.37 -23.31 -12.17
CA SER A 233 11.41 -23.03 -13.24
C SER A 233 10.36 -22.02 -12.80
N VAL A 234 9.79 -22.17 -11.60
CA VAL A 234 8.82 -21.23 -11.03
C VAL A 234 9.45 -19.84 -10.89
N TYR A 235 10.64 -19.73 -10.31
CA TYR A 235 11.32 -18.43 -10.15
C TYR A 235 11.60 -17.76 -11.51
N PHE A 236 12.07 -18.52 -12.49
CA PHE A 236 12.37 -17.99 -13.81
C PHE A 236 11.12 -17.53 -14.57
N ILE A 237 10.05 -18.34 -14.55
CA ILE A 237 8.77 -17.97 -15.18
C ILE A 237 8.16 -16.74 -14.49
N ASN A 238 8.16 -16.70 -13.15
CA ASN A 238 7.68 -15.53 -12.42
C ASN A 238 8.47 -14.26 -12.79
N PHE A 239 9.80 -14.35 -12.82
CA PHE A 239 10.67 -13.24 -13.25
C PHE A 239 10.34 -12.76 -14.67
N LEU A 240 10.12 -13.68 -15.60
CA LEU A 240 9.77 -13.34 -16.98
C LEU A 240 8.40 -12.64 -17.04
N LEU A 241 7.40 -13.18 -16.36
CA LEU A 241 6.05 -12.63 -16.36
C LEU A 241 5.99 -11.24 -15.70
N MET A 242 6.70 -11.03 -14.58
CA MET A 242 6.79 -9.72 -13.92
C MET A 242 7.49 -8.65 -14.79
N LYS A 243 8.26 -9.04 -15.81
CA LYS A 243 8.81 -8.10 -16.81
C LYS A 243 7.85 -7.80 -17.96
N ILE A 244 6.95 -8.73 -18.27
CA ILE A 244 6.00 -8.61 -19.39
C ILE A 244 4.76 -7.82 -18.94
N TYR A 245 4.22 -8.17 -17.78
CA TYR A 245 2.98 -7.60 -17.26
C TYR A 245 3.28 -6.38 -16.37
N PRO A 246 2.54 -5.27 -16.54
CA PRO A 246 2.71 -4.09 -15.72
C PRO A 246 2.16 -4.32 -14.30
N VAL A 247 2.68 -3.56 -13.35
CA VAL A 247 2.13 -3.53 -11.98
C VAL A 247 0.67 -3.07 -12.02
N THR A 248 -0.18 -3.82 -11.34
CA THR A 248 -1.61 -3.53 -11.20
C THR A 248 -1.85 -2.76 -9.90
N LEU A 249 -2.32 -1.52 -10.05
CA LEU A 249 -2.87 -0.72 -8.96
C LEU A 249 -4.39 -0.91 -8.93
N LEU A 250 -4.97 -1.11 -7.74
CA LEU A 250 -6.42 -1.12 -7.57
C LEU A 250 -6.93 0.31 -7.40
N PRO A 251 -7.72 0.86 -8.36
CA PRO A 251 -8.18 2.24 -8.27
C PRO A 251 -9.14 2.45 -7.10
N ARG A 252 -9.16 3.66 -6.56
CA ARG A 252 -9.96 3.99 -5.37
C ARG A 252 -10.41 5.44 -5.31
N PHE A 253 -11.47 5.67 -4.55
CA PHE A 253 -11.93 6.99 -4.16
C PHE A 253 -10.98 7.68 -3.16
N ASP A 254 -10.93 9.01 -3.21
CA ASP A 254 -10.24 9.86 -2.24
C ASP A 254 -11.18 10.31 -1.11
N PHE A 255 -11.20 9.52 -0.03
CA PHE A 255 -11.98 9.83 1.17
C PHE A 255 -11.26 10.75 2.18
N LYS A 256 -10.34 11.62 1.73
CA LYS A 256 -9.74 12.66 2.59
C LYS A 256 -10.80 13.50 3.32
N LYS A 257 -11.93 13.81 2.67
CA LYS A 257 -13.02 14.63 3.24
C LYS A 257 -13.98 13.88 4.16
N GLY A 258 -13.89 12.55 4.23
CA GLY A 258 -14.79 11.71 5.03
C GLY A 258 -15.23 10.46 4.27
N ILE A 259 -15.56 9.40 5.02
CA ILE A 259 -16.17 8.19 4.45
C ILE A 259 -17.67 8.45 4.26
N PRO A 260 -18.27 8.13 3.11
CA PRO A 260 -19.71 8.31 2.90
C PRO A 260 -20.52 7.30 3.72
N LYS A 261 -21.80 7.61 4.01
CA LYS A 261 -22.66 6.77 4.87
C LYS A 261 -22.90 5.38 4.27
N GLU A 262 -22.95 5.30 2.94
CA GLU A 262 -23.13 4.07 2.17
C GLU A 262 -21.95 3.10 2.35
N ALA A 263 -20.82 3.60 2.83
CA ALA A 263 -19.61 2.85 3.10
C ALA A 263 -19.31 2.74 4.60
N PHE A 264 -20.36 2.78 5.43
CA PHE A 264 -20.22 2.60 6.87
C PHE A 264 -19.46 1.30 7.18
N THR A 265 -18.37 1.43 7.93
CA THR A 265 -17.36 0.37 8.08
C THR A 265 -17.02 0.14 9.55
N MET A 266 -16.81 -1.12 9.93
CA MET A 266 -16.30 -1.50 11.24
C MET A 266 -14.93 -2.17 11.11
N VAL A 267 -13.96 -1.68 11.88
CA VAL A 267 -12.66 -2.34 12.08
C VAL A 267 -12.79 -3.31 13.24
N ILE A 268 -12.45 -4.58 13.02
CA ILE A 268 -12.54 -5.64 14.02
C ILE A 268 -11.15 -6.17 14.36
N ILE A 269 -10.94 -6.46 15.64
CA ILE A 269 -9.73 -7.10 16.15
C ILE A 269 -10.16 -8.42 16.82
N PRO A 270 -10.15 -9.55 16.10
CA PRO A 270 -10.37 -10.86 16.69
C PRO A 270 -9.17 -11.24 17.59
N ALA A 271 -9.43 -11.55 18.85
CA ALA A 271 -8.35 -11.84 19.80
C ALA A 271 -8.73 -12.89 20.84
N LEU A 272 -7.77 -13.78 21.14
CA LEU A 272 -7.81 -14.61 22.33
C LEU A 272 -7.37 -13.77 23.54
N LEU A 273 -8.27 -13.58 24.49
CA LEU A 273 -8.05 -12.76 25.67
C LEU A 273 -7.55 -13.63 26.82
N VAL A 274 -6.29 -13.42 27.20
CA VAL A 274 -5.60 -14.23 28.23
C VAL A 274 -5.86 -13.69 29.62
N ASP A 275 -5.79 -12.36 29.78
CA ASP A 275 -5.97 -11.68 31.06
C ASP A 275 -6.41 -10.22 30.88
N GLY A 276 -6.78 -9.56 31.97
CA GLY A 276 -7.16 -8.15 31.95
C GLY A 276 -6.03 -7.18 31.54
N LYS A 277 -4.76 -7.59 31.54
CA LYS A 277 -3.65 -6.74 31.05
C LYS A 277 -3.63 -6.74 29.53
N SER A 278 -3.66 -7.92 28.91
CA SER A 278 -3.75 -8.10 27.47
C SER A 278 -4.95 -7.37 26.87
N VAL A 279 -6.10 -7.39 27.56
CA VAL A 279 -7.29 -6.61 27.18
C VAL A 279 -7.00 -5.10 27.17
N LYS A 280 -6.35 -4.57 28.20
CA LYS A 280 -6.00 -3.14 28.27
C LYS A 280 -5.06 -2.74 27.13
N ASP A 281 -4.06 -3.58 26.85
CA ASP A 281 -3.09 -3.32 25.80
C ASP A 281 -3.76 -3.33 24.41
N LEU A 282 -4.66 -4.29 24.14
CA LEU A 282 -5.40 -4.36 22.87
C LEU A 282 -6.37 -3.19 22.69
N ILE A 283 -7.12 -2.81 23.72
CA ILE A 283 -8.02 -1.65 23.65
C ILE A 283 -7.22 -0.35 23.50
N GLY A 284 -6.04 -0.25 24.14
CA GLY A 284 -5.13 0.88 23.94
C GLY A 284 -4.62 0.97 22.50
N LYS A 285 -4.27 -0.17 21.86
CA LYS A 285 -3.94 -0.20 20.43
C LYS A 285 -5.12 0.22 19.55
N MET A 286 -6.33 -0.23 19.88
CA MET A 286 -7.55 0.14 19.16
C MET A 286 -7.81 1.65 19.22
N GLU A 287 -7.53 2.30 20.35
CA GLU A 287 -7.56 3.76 20.48
C GLU A 287 -6.57 4.44 19.52
N VAL A 288 -5.33 3.93 19.41
CA VAL A 288 -4.34 4.44 18.45
C VAL A 288 -4.84 4.28 17.01
N TYR A 289 -5.45 3.15 16.66
CA TYR A 289 -5.99 2.91 15.32
C TYR A 289 -7.13 3.87 14.98
N TYR A 290 -8.00 4.16 15.95
CA TYR A 290 -9.04 5.18 15.82
C TYR A 290 -8.44 6.57 15.58
N LEU A 291 -7.46 6.99 16.40
CA LEU A 291 -6.82 8.30 16.23
C LEU A 291 -6.14 8.45 14.86
N ALA A 292 -5.56 7.36 14.34
CA ALA A 292 -4.91 7.33 13.03
C ALA A 292 -5.89 7.27 11.85
N ASN A 293 -7.15 6.87 12.05
CA ASN A 293 -8.16 6.67 10.99
C ASN A 293 -9.50 7.34 11.31
N LYS A 294 -9.49 8.43 12.07
CA LYS A 294 -10.71 9.07 12.57
C LYS A 294 -11.68 9.45 11.44
N ASP A 295 -12.91 9.00 11.57
CA ASP A 295 -14.01 9.30 10.65
C ASP A 295 -15.37 9.10 11.33
N GLU A 296 -16.44 9.72 10.83
CA GLU A 296 -17.79 9.56 11.39
C GLU A 296 -18.41 8.21 11.03
N ASN A 297 -18.06 7.66 9.87
CA ASN A 297 -18.59 6.38 9.37
C ASN A 297 -17.58 5.23 9.53
N LEU A 298 -16.69 5.33 10.52
CA LEU A 298 -15.74 4.27 10.89
C LEU A 298 -15.83 3.99 12.40
N ILE A 299 -16.14 2.75 12.74
CA ILE A 299 -16.22 2.28 14.13
C ILE A 299 -15.26 1.11 14.37
N PHE A 300 -15.01 0.77 15.64
CA PHE A 300 -13.99 -0.18 16.05
C PHE A 300 -14.56 -1.20 17.03
N ALA A 301 -14.21 -2.48 16.88
CA ALA A 301 -14.68 -3.54 17.75
C ALA A 301 -13.57 -4.51 18.14
N LEU A 302 -13.48 -4.82 19.43
CA LEU A 302 -12.74 -5.98 19.93
C LEU A 302 -13.67 -7.20 19.91
N VAL A 303 -13.27 -8.25 19.19
CA VAL A 303 -14.03 -9.51 19.10
C VAL A 303 -13.25 -10.55 19.91
N GLY A 304 -13.69 -10.75 21.15
CA GLY A 304 -12.94 -11.56 22.10
C GLY A 304 -13.40 -13.02 22.15
N ASP A 305 -12.42 -13.91 22.29
CA ASP A 305 -12.57 -15.29 22.72
C ASP A 305 -11.77 -15.54 23.99
N PHE A 306 -12.24 -16.46 24.82
CA PHE A 306 -11.40 -16.98 25.89
C PHE A 306 -10.38 -18.00 25.37
N VAL A 307 -9.29 -18.16 26.12
CA VAL A 307 -8.32 -19.24 25.90
C VAL A 307 -8.99 -20.61 26.07
N ASP A 308 -8.61 -21.56 25.22
CA ASP A 308 -9.02 -22.97 25.29
C ASP A 308 -8.83 -23.54 26.70
N SER A 309 -9.85 -24.21 27.24
CA SER A 309 -9.82 -24.82 28.57
C SER A 309 -10.47 -26.21 28.61
N ASN A 310 -10.24 -26.95 29.70
CA ASN A 310 -10.95 -28.18 30.04
C ASN A 310 -12.31 -27.92 30.69
N THR A 311 -12.62 -26.67 31.06
CA THR A 311 -13.90 -26.28 31.64
C THR A 311 -14.56 -25.16 30.85
N GLU A 312 -15.90 -25.06 30.91
CA GLU A 312 -16.66 -24.02 30.21
C GLU A 312 -16.34 -22.61 30.75
N LYS A 313 -16.15 -22.49 32.07
CA LYS A 313 -15.92 -21.23 32.78
C LYS A 313 -14.67 -21.31 33.65
N GLU A 314 -13.78 -20.35 33.48
CA GLU A 314 -12.56 -20.18 34.26
C GLU A 314 -12.67 -18.99 35.20
N LYS A 315 -11.90 -19.01 36.29
CA LYS A 315 -11.95 -17.97 37.34
C LYS A 315 -11.59 -16.56 36.83
N ASN A 316 -10.83 -16.45 35.75
CA ASN A 316 -10.36 -15.16 35.21
C ASN A 316 -11.32 -14.55 34.17
N ASP A 317 -12.34 -15.29 33.73
CA ASP A 317 -13.21 -14.90 32.62
C ASP A 317 -13.99 -13.62 32.91
N GLU A 318 -14.58 -13.52 34.11
CA GLU A 318 -15.35 -12.33 34.53
C GLU A 318 -14.48 -11.08 34.56
N ARG A 319 -13.25 -11.21 35.06
CA ARG A 319 -12.28 -10.11 35.12
C ARG A 319 -11.89 -9.62 33.73
N ILE A 320 -11.74 -10.52 32.75
CA ILE A 320 -11.44 -10.18 31.36
C ILE A 320 -12.59 -9.34 30.77
N VAL A 321 -13.82 -9.83 30.93
CA VAL A 321 -15.03 -9.18 30.41
C VAL A 321 -15.25 -7.82 31.06
N GLU A 322 -15.19 -7.73 32.39
CA GLU A 322 -15.37 -6.49 33.13
C GLU A 322 -14.31 -5.45 32.74
N THR A 323 -13.05 -5.88 32.60
CA THR A 323 -11.97 -4.99 32.17
C THR A 323 -12.22 -4.43 30.77
N ALA A 324 -12.71 -5.26 29.84
CA ALA A 324 -13.02 -4.84 28.49
C ALA A 324 -14.17 -3.82 28.47
N LEU A 325 -15.30 -4.14 29.13
CA LEU A 325 -16.48 -3.27 29.20
C LEU A 325 -16.14 -1.90 29.79
N ASN A 326 -15.45 -1.87 30.94
CA ASN A 326 -15.05 -0.62 31.59
C ASN A 326 -14.12 0.23 30.70
N ARG A 327 -13.28 -0.41 29.89
CA ARG A 327 -12.35 0.29 29.00
C ARG A 327 -13.03 0.84 27.75
N ILE A 328 -13.93 0.06 27.14
CA ILE A 328 -14.76 0.53 26.02
C ILE A 328 -15.63 1.71 26.45
N GLU A 329 -16.30 1.60 27.59
CA GLU A 329 -17.13 2.68 28.12
C GLU A 329 -16.30 3.94 28.35
N LYS A 330 -15.09 3.80 28.90
CA LYS A 330 -14.17 4.94 29.08
C LYS A 330 -13.82 5.60 27.74
N LEU A 331 -13.53 4.83 26.69
CA LEU A 331 -13.21 5.38 25.37
C LEU A 331 -14.42 6.08 24.74
N ASN A 332 -15.60 5.47 24.79
CA ASN A 332 -16.82 6.10 24.27
C ASN A 332 -17.15 7.38 25.04
N ARG A 333 -16.98 7.45 26.36
CA ARG A 333 -17.15 8.70 27.13
C ARG A 333 -16.21 9.84 26.68
N ILE A 334 -15.03 9.51 26.16
CA ILE A 334 -14.03 10.51 25.72
C ILE A 334 -14.29 10.94 24.28
N TYR A 335 -14.61 10.00 23.39
CA TYR A 335 -14.58 10.21 21.94
C TYR A 335 -15.96 10.17 21.27
N ALA A 336 -16.91 9.42 21.81
CA ALA A 336 -18.25 9.31 21.24
C ALA A 336 -19.00 10.63 21.44
N LYS A 337 -19.85 10.98 20.48
CA LYS A 337 -20.79 12.10 20.57
C LYS A 337 -22.20 11.55 20.69
N ASP A 338 -22.81 11.24 19.55
CA ASP A 338 -24.19 10.74 19.47
C ASP A 338 -24.26 9.22 19.31
N LYS A 339 -23.15 8.60 18.86
CA LYS A 339 -23.04 7.19 18.51
C LYS A 339 -21.77 6.60 19.12
N ASP A 340 -21.86 5.37 19.60
CA ASP A 340 -20.71 4.62 20.10
C ASP A 340 -19.70 4.41 18.97
N ILE A 341 -18.42 4.58 19.29
CA ILE A 341 -17.32 4.40 18.34
C ILE A 341 -16.63 3.05 18.59
N PHE A 342 -16.52 2.68 19.86
CA PHE A 342 -15.83 1.48 20.32
C PHE A 342 -16.83 0.44 20.81
N TYR A 343 -16.59 -0.80 20.40
CA TYR A 343 -17.42 -1.95 20.69
C TYR A 343 -16.60 -3.11 21.24
N TYR A 344 -17.26 -3.95 22.03
CA TYR A 344 -16.76 -5.21 22.51
C TYR A 344 -17.84 -6.27 22.36
N PHE A 345 -17.48 -7.32 21.66
CA PHE A 345 -18.28 -8.51 21.48
C PHE A 345 -17.51 -9.70 22.03
N HIS A 346 -18.13 -10.47 22.93
CA HIS A 346 -17.49 -11.65 23.50
C HIS A 346 -18.36 -12.90 23.41
N ARG A 347 -17.73 -14.00 22.98
CA ARG A 347 -18.37 -15.30 22.79
C ARG A 347 -18.18 -16.20 23.99
N LYS A 348 -19.10 -17.15 24.18
CA LYS A 348 -18.94 -18.21 25.19
C LYS A 348 -17.98 -19.29 24.67
N ARG A 349 -17.36 -20.05 25.58
CA ARG A 349 -16.72 -21.31 25.19
C ARG A 349 -17.81 -22.31 24.80
N THR A 350 -17.54 -23.08 23.76
CA THR A 350 -18.35 -24.22 23.31
C THR A 350 -17.49 -25.48 23.38
N PHE A 351 -18.09 -26.61 23.76
CA PHE A 351 -17.34 -27.86 23.82
C PHE A 351 -17.07 -28.38 22.41
N ASN A 352 -15.81 -28.61 22.11
CA ASN A 352 -15.36 -29.18 20.84
C ASN A 352 -15.01 -30.65 21.05
N GLU A 353 -15.81 -31.56 20.49
CA GLU A 353 -15.62 -33.01 20.65
C GLU A 353 -14.29 -33.49 20.04
N LYS A 354 -13.89 -32.97 18.88
CA LYS A 354 -12.65 -33.37 18.20
C LYS A 354 -11.39 -32.96 18.96
N GLN A 355 -11.42 -31.84 19.65
CA GLN A 355 -10.29 -31.33 20.44
C GLN A 355 -10.39 -31.69 21.94
N ASN A 356 -11.53 -32.23 22.36
CA ASN A 356 -11.87 -32.54 23.75
C ASN A 356 -11.61 -31.35 24.70
N LYS A 357 -12.02 -30.15 24.27
CA LYS A 357 -11.80 -28.88 24.98
C LYS A 357 -12.95 -27.91 24.78
N TRP A 358 -13.13 -27.03 25.76
CA TRP A 358 -13.97 -25.84 25.69
C TRP A 358 -13.20 -24.71 25.03
N MET A 359 -13.70 -24.19 23.92
CA MET A 359 -13.02 -23.17 23.13
C MET A 359 -14.01 -22.31 22.34
N GLY A 360 -13.55 -21.19 21.77
CA GLY A 360 -14.36 -20.42 20.81
C GLY A 360 -14.68 -21.28 19.58
N TRP A 361 -15.97 -21.38 19.23
CA TRP A 361 -16.41 -22.13 18.05
C TRP A 361 -15.66 -21.65 16.80
N GLU A 362 -15.09 -22.58 16.02
CA GLU A 362 -14.29 -22.29 14.81
C GLU A 362 -13.16 -21.24 14.99
N ARG A 363 -12.68 -20.98 16.22
CA ARG A 363 -11.62 -20.01 16.54
C ARG A 363 -11.86 -18.64 15.86
N LYS A 364 -10.82 -18.04 15.26
CA LYS A 364 -10.86 -16.75 14.56
C LYS A 364 -11.91 -16.73 13.45
N ARG A 365 -12.02 -17.80 12.64
CA ARG A 365 -13.02 -17.92 11.58
C ARG A 365 -14.43 -17.80 12.16
N GLY A 366 -14.73 -18.58 13.21
CA GLY A 366 -16.03 -18.52 13.86
C GLY A 366 -16.32 -17.16 14.47
N ALA A 367 -15.32 -16.48 15.03
CA ALA A 367 -15.49 -15.14 15.59
C ALA A 367 -15.97 -14.15 14.53
N ILE A 368 -15.41 -14.24 13.32
CA ILE A 368 -15.79 -13.41 12.17
C ILE A 368 -17.19 -13.80 11.68
N ILE A 369 -17.47 -15.09 11.48
CA ILE A 369 -18.77 -15.58 11.01
C ILE A 369 -19.89 -15.18 11.97
N GLU A 370 -19.71 -15.41 13.27
CA GLU A 370 -20.74 -15.08 14.25
C GLU A 370 -20.94 -13.58 14.38
N LEU A 371 -19.88 -12.78 14.22
CA LEU A 371 -20.03 -11.33 14.23
C LEU A 371 -20.86 -10.90 13.02
N ASN A 372 -20.55 -11.44 11.84
CA ASN A 372 -21.30 -11.14 10.64
C ASN A 372 -22.77 -11.57 10.74
N ASN A 373 -23.04 -12.69 11.41
CA ASN A 373 -24.40 -13.13 11.74
C ASN A 373 -25.09 -12.15 12.69
N LEU A 374 -24.42 -11.72 13.76
CA LEU A 374 -24.93 -10.72 14.70
C LEU A 374 -25.30 -9.41 13.98
N LEU A 375 -24.42 -8.91 13.12
CA LEU A 375 -24.64 -7.67 12.37
C LEU A 375 -25.80 -7.76 11.36
N LYS A 376 -26.13 -8.98 10.89
CA LYS A 376 -27.30 -9.24 10.03
C LYS A 376 -28.57 -9.61 10.80
N GLY A 377 -28.52 -9.66 12.13
CA GLY A 377 -29.66 -10.06 12.97
C GLY A 377 -29.96 -11.57 12.94
N ILE A 378 -28.97 -12.38 12.59
CA ILE A 378 -29.02 -13.85 12.64
C ILE A 378 -28.55 -14.32 14.04
N GLU A 379 -29.04 -15.47 14.49
CA GLU A 379 -28.63 -16.07 15.78
C GLU A 379 -27.11 -16.26 15.89
N ASN A 380 -26.58 -16.07 17.10
CA ASN A 380 -25.15 -16.10 17.42
C ASN A 380 -24.90 -16.42 18.89
N THR A 381 -23.68 -16.82 19.25
CA THR A 381 -23.28 -17.19 20.62
C THR A 381 -22.69 -16.02 21.44
N PHE A 382 -22.70 -14.80 20.90
CA PHE A 382 -22.25 -13.62 21.65
C PHE A 382 -23.15 -13.39 22.86
N TYR A 383 -22.54 -13.47 24.05
CA TYR A 383 -23.25 -13.22 25.31
C TYR A 383 -22.92 -11.87 25.93
N ILE A 384 -21.82 -11.25 25.49
CA ILE A 384 -21.50 -9.85 25.78
C ILE A 384 -21.56 -9.07 24.48
N LYS A 385 -22.36 -8.01 24.48
CA LYS A 385 -22.52 -7.06 23.39
C LYS A 385 -22.54 -5.68 24.03
N SER A 386 -21.47 -4.89 23.85
CA SER A 386 -21.44 -3.54 24.39
C SER A 386 -22.13 -2.55 23.45
N GLY A 387 -22.66 -1.47 24.01
CA GLY A 387 -23.18 -0.33 23.24
C GLY A 387 -24.50 -0.60 22.52
N TYR A 388 -24.98 0.42 21.83
CA TYR A 388 -26.22 0.32 21.05
C TYR A 388 -25.95 -0.29 19.68
N THR A 389 -26.73 -1.31 19.30
CA THR A 389 -26.44 -2.16 18.12
C THR A 389 -27.38 -1.95 16.94
N ASP A 390 -28.48 -1.20 17.08
CA ASP A 390 -29.52 -1.15 16.03
C ASP A 390 -29.05 -0.52 14.71
N TYR A 391 -28.21 0.52 14.76
CA TYR A 391 -27.66 1.15 13.56
C TYR A 391 -26.52 0.34 12.92
N LEU A 392 -26.01 -0.70 13.58
CA LEU A 392 -24.96 -1.55 13.02
C LEU A 392 -25.47 -2.37 11.81
N LYS A 393 -26.79 -2.45 11.62
CA LYS A 393 -27.42 -3.05 10.43
C LYS A 393 -27.10 -2.29 9.13
N GLU A 394 -26.67 -1.03 9.24
CA GLU A 394 -26.25 -0.20 8.09
C GLU A 394 -24.80 -0.49 7.65
N LEU A 395 -24.04 -1.31 8.40
CA LEU A 395 -22.65 -1.63 8.06
C LEU A 395 -22.57 -2.31 6.69
N LYS A 396 -21.72 -1.74 5.83
CA LYS A 396 -21.45 -2.29 4.50
C LYS A 396 -20.17 -3.12 4.48
N TYR A 397 -19.13 -2.65 5.16
CA TYR A 397 -17.81 -3.25 5.13
C TYR A 397 -17.27 -3.58 6.52
N ILE A 398 -16.42 -4.60 6.57
CA ILE A 398 -15.66 -5.00 7.74
C ILE A 398 -14.19 -5.00 7.39
N ILE A 399 -13.36 -4.36 8.21
CA ILE A 399 -11.90 -4.47 8.15
C ILE A 399 -11.46 -5.40 9.27
N THR A 400 -10.91 -6.56 8.95
CA THR A 400 -10.34 -7.47 9.94
C THR A 400 -8.82 -7.29 10.02
N ILE A 401 -8.30 -7.13 11.23
CA ILE A 401 -6.86 -7.10 11.51
C ILE A 401 -6.55 -8.02 12.68
N ASP A 402 -5.34 -8.59 12.70
CA ASP A 402 -4.90 -9.40 13.82
C ASP A 402 -4.48 -8.53 15.01
N SER A 403 -4.41 -9.15 16.19
CA SER A 403 -4.00 -8.48 17.45
C SER A 403 -2.57 -7.90 17.44
N ASP A 404 -1.71 -8.40 16.54
CA ASP A 404 -0.34 -7.98 16.30
C ASP A 404 -0.16 -7.14 15.04
N THR A 405 -1.23 -6.89 14.29
CA THR A 405 -1.22 -6.02 13.10
C THR A 405 -1.60 -4.60 13.45
N ASN A 406 -0.80 -3.64 13.00
CA ASN A 406 -1.06 -2.22 13.16
C ASN A 406 -1.74 -1.62 11.93
N LEU A 407 -2.91 -1.04 12.16
CA LEU A 407 -3.61 -0.22 11.17
C LEU A 407 -2.95 1.16 11.11
N ILE A 408 -2.23 1.44 10.03
CA ILE A 408 -1.52 2.71 9.84
C ILE A 408 -2.49 3.85 9.46
N MET A 409 -1.99 5.08 9.49
CA MET A 409 -2.76 6.29 9.21
C MET A 409 -3.45 6.24 7.84
N ASN A 410 -4.73 6.59 7.81
CA ASN A 410 -5.60 6.63 6.62
C ASN A 410 -5.74 5.32 5.82
N SER A 411 -5.20 4.18 6.28
CA SER A 411 -5.33 2.91 5.55
C SER A 411 -6.76 2.39 5.49
N ALA A 412 -7.59 2.64 6.51
CA ALA A 412 -9.00 2.27 6.46
C ALA A 412 -9.71 2.99 5.30
N LYS A 413 -9.47 4.30 5.15
CA LYS A 413 -10.05 5.12 4.07
C LYS A 413 -9.62 4.62 2.70
N LYS A 414 -8.34 4.27 2.53
CA LYS A 414 -7.83 3.68 1.28
C LYS A 414 -8.51 2.35 0.95
N LEU A 415 -8.61 1.44 1.92
CA LEU A 415 -9.27 0.15 1.76
C LEU A 415 -10.75 0.29 1.35
N ILE A 416 -11.48 1.18 2.04
CA ILE A 416 -12.89 1.46 1.74
C ILE A 416 -13.03 2.08 0.35
N GLY A 417 -12.14 3.01 -0.03
CA GLY A 417 -12.09 3.62 -1.35
C GLY A 417 -11.89 2.60 -2.47
N ILE A 418 -11.04 1.59 -2.27
CA ILE A 418 -10.83 0.50 -3.25
C ILE A 418 -12.12 -0.29 -3.40
N MET A 419 -12.72 -0.72 -2.27
CA MET A 419 -13.89 -1.60 -2.28
C MET A 419 -15.14 -0.94 -2.87
N MET A 420 -15.26 0.39 -2.73
CA MET A 420 -16.34 1.15 -3.34
C MET A 420 -16.16 1.39 -4.84
N HIS A 421 -14.94 1.34 -5.36
CA HIS A 421 -14.67 1.72 -6.75
C HIS A 421 -15.37 0.77 -7.74
N PRO A 422 -16.04 1.26 -8.80
CA PRO A 422 -16.85 0.43 -9.70
C PRO A 422 -16.09 -0.73 -10.35
N LEU A 423 -14.80 -0.55 -10.65
CA LEU A 423 -13.97 -1.61 -11.25
C LEU A 423 -13.70 -2.79 -10.31
N ASN A 424 -13.73 -2.54 -8.99
CA ASN A 424 -13.44 -3.52 -7.96
C ASN A 424 -14.72 -4.16 -7.39
N LYS A 425 -15.90 -3.62 -7.71
CA LYS A 425 -17.18 -4.10 -7.22
C LYS A 425 -17.41 -5.54 -7.67
N ALA A 426 -17.60 -6.44 -6.70
CA ALA A 426 -17.80 -7.85 -6.98
C ALA A 426 -19.07 -8.13 -7.81
N VAL A 427 -18.94 -9.08 -8.74
CA VAL A 427 -20.04 -9.69 -9.47
C VAL A 427 -20.16 -11.14 -9.01
N ILE A 428 -21.33 -11.49 -8.47
CA ILE A 428 -21.59 -12.80 -7.88
C ILE A 428 -22.28 -13.69 -8.91
N ASP A 429 -21.78 -14.92 -9.07
CA ASP A 429 -22.50 -16.01 -9.72
C ASP A 429 -23.39 -16.67 -8.65
N ALA A 430 -24.71 -16.43 -8.73
CA ALA A 430 -25.68 -16.89 -7.74
C ALA A 430 -25.79 -18.42 -7.66
N ASP A 431 -25.61 -19.12 -8.78
CA ASP A 431 -25.73 -20.58 -8.84
C ASP A 431 -24.52 -21.24 -8.17
N LYS A 432 -23.32 -20.73 -8.46
CA LYS A 432 -22.07 -21.27 -7.88
C LYS A 432 -21.78 -20.71 -6.48
N LYS A 433 -22.41 -19.57 -6.12
CA LYS A 433 -22.10 -18.77 -4.93
C LYS A 433 -20.61 -18.43 -4.85
N ILE A 434 -20.06 -17.89 -5.93
CA ILE A 434 -18.66 -17.43 -6.03
C ILE A 434 -18.63 -16.04 -6.66
N ILE A 435 -17.51 -15.34 -6.48
CA ILE A 435 -17.27 -14.05 -7.13
C ILE A 435 -16.51 -14.30 -8.45
N VAL A 436 -17.10 -13.86 -9.57
CA VAL A 436 -16.56 -14.09 -10.93
C VAL A 436 -15.90 -12.86 -11.53
N ASP A 437 -16.26 -11.67 -11.05
CA ASP A 437 -15.60 -10.42 -11.41
C ASP A 437 -15.52 -9.48 -10.20
N GLY A 438 -14.59 -8.52 -10.21
CA GLY A 438 -14.28 -7.68 -9.04
C GLY A 438 -13.77 -8.50 -7.85
N TYR A 439 -13.89 -7.92 -6.65
CA TYR A 439 -13.29 -8.50 -5.44
C TYR A 439 -14.27 -8.46 -4.26
N GLY A 440 -14.37 -9.58 -3.55
CA GLY A 440 -15.11 -9.67 -2.29
C GLY A 440 -14.27 -9.28 -1.07
N ILE A 441 -12.95 -9.43 -1.19
CA ILE A 441 -11.95 -9.10 -0.17
C ILE A 441 -10.85 -8.28 -0.82
N ILE A 442 -10.41 -7.21 -0.16
CA ILE A 442 -9.18 -6.49 -0.52
C ILE A 442 -8.19 -6.62 0.64
N GLN A 443 -7.02 -7.14 0.33
CA GLN A 443 -5.91 -7.25 1.26
C GLN A 443 -4.85 -6.20 0.94
N PRO A 444 -4.39 -5.41 1.92
CA PRO A 444 -3.20 -4.58 1.77
C PRO A 444 -1.92 -5.40 1.91
N ARG A 445 -0.80 -4.86 1.41
CA ARG A 445 0.52 -5.42 1.66
C ARG A 445 0.78 -5.53 3.17
N ILE A 446 1.50 -6.55 3.59
CA ILE A 446 1.87 -6.74 5.00
C ILE A 446 3.39 -6.53 5.14
N GLY A 447 3.77 -5.41 5.76
CA GLY A 447 5.12 -5.11 6.18
C GLY A 447 5.44 -5.69 7.56
N ILE A 448 6.72 -5.73 7.91
CA ILE A 448 7.17 -6.19 9.25
C ILE A 448 7.60 -4.98 10.08
N ASN A 449 7.18 -4.95 11.34
CA ASN A 449 7.61 -3.90 12.27
C ASN A 449 9.14 -3.86 12.43
N ILE A 450 9.74 -2.67 12.24
CA ILE A 450 11.19 -2.43 12.36
C ILE A 450 11.72 -2.85 13.73
N GLU A 451 10.98 -2.59 14.81
CA GLU A 451 11.40 -2.94 16.16
C GLU A 451 11.46 -4.46 16.33
N ASP A 452 10.46 -5.18 15.83
CA ASP A 452 10.42 -6.64 15.92
C ASP A 452 11.46 -7.30 15.01
N ALA A 453 11.69 -6.75 13.81
CA ALA A 453 12.76 -7.18 12.92
C ALA A 453 14.14 -7.06 13.57
N ASN A 454 14.38 -6.01 14.36
CA ASN A 454 15.68 -5.74 15.00
C ASN A 454 15.82 -6.27 16.43
N LYS A 455 14.79 -6.91 16.99
CA LYS A 455 14.72 -7.29 18.40
C LYS A 455 15.75 -8.33 18.85
N THR A 456 16.09 -9.28 18.00
CA THR A 456 17.01 -10.37 18.32
C THR A 456 17.95 -10.66 17.14
N PHE A 457 19.04 -11.39 17.39
CA PHE A 457 19.91 -11.87 16.31
C PHE A 457 19.15 -12.76 15.32
N PHE A 458 18.23 -13.59 15.82
CA PHE A 458 17.34 -14.42 14.99
C PHE A 458 16.50 -13.56 14.04
N THR A 459 15.74 -12.60 14.57
CA THR A 459 14.88 -11.73 13.74
C THR A 459 15.69 -10.88 12.76
N ARG A 460 16.90 -10.43 13.12
CA ARG A 460 17.77 -9.66 12.22
C ARG A 460 18.21 -10.43 10.96
N ILE A 461 18.25 -11.76 11.04
CA ILE A 461 18.60 -12.65 9.93
C ILE A 461 17.35 -13.12 9.18
N PHE A 462 16.30 -13.49 9.91
CA PHE A 462 15.13 -14.17 9.36
C PHE A 462 13.95 -13.24 9.01
N ALA A 463 13.89 -12.01 9.53
CA ALA A 463 12.92 -11.01 9.09
C ALA A 463 13.42 -10.43 7.75
N TYR A 464 12.81 -10.90 6.66
CA TYR A 464 13.24 -10.65 5.28
C TYR A 464 13.15 -9.17 4.87
N SER A 465 12.23 -8.40 5.47
CA SER A 465 11.98 -6.99 5.16
C SER A 465 12.20 -6.10 6.39
N LYS A 466 13.30 -5.34 6.41
CA LYS A 466 13.73 -4.49 7.55
C LYS A 466 13.05 -3.11 7.57
N GLY A 467 11.76 -3.05 7.26
CA GLY A 467 10.93 -1.83 7.29
C GLY A 467 11.49 -0.61 6.54
N ILE A 468 12.31 -0.83 5.50
CA ILE A 468 12.68 0.20 4.55
C ILE A 468 11.94 -0.13 3.26
N ASP A 469 10.80 0.54 3.03
CA ASP A 469 10.33 0.79 1.68
C ASP A 469 10.64 2.27 1.35
N PRO A 470 11.79 2.56 0.71
CA PRO A 470 12.19 3.93 0.42
C PRO A 470 11.37 4.54 -0.72
N TYR A 471 10.52 3.74 -1.39
CA TYR A 471 9.73 4.13 -2.54
C TYR A 471 8.29 3.64 -2.35
N THR A 472 7.37 4.54 -2.02
CA THR A 472 5.92 4.30 -1.89
C THR A 472 5.25 4.02 -3.25
N THR A 473 5.83 3.13 -4.04
CA THR A 473 5.31 2.68 -5.33
C THR A 473 4.71 1.30 -5.17
N ALA A 474 3.65 1.02 -5.92
CA ALA A 474 3.10 -0.31 -6.05
C ALA A 474 4.21 -1.32 -6.41
N ILE A 475 4.31 -2.40 -5.62
CA ILE A 475 5.25 -3.50 -5.87
C ILE A 475 4.56 -4.53 -6.75
N SER A 476 5.32 -5.11 -7.68
CA SER A 476 4.81 -6.19 -8.54
C SER A 476 4.51 -7.44 -7.72
N ASP A 477 3.32 -8.01 -7.93
CA ASP A 477 2.90 -9.29 -7.37
C ASP A 477 2.38 -10.17 -8.51
N ILE A 478 2.94 -11.39 -8.63
CA ILE A 478 2.62 -12.27 -9.75
C ILE A 478 1.14 -12.61 -9.81
N TYR A 479 0.48 -12.81 -8.67
CA TYR A 479 -0.93 -13.19 -8.64
C TYR A 479 -1.80 -12.00 -9.09
N GLN A 480 -1.53 -10.82 -8.53
CA GLN A 480 -2.34 -9.64 -8.80
C GLN A 480 -2.08 -9.05 -10.19
N ASP A 481 -0.83 -9.01 -10.63
CA ASP A 481 -0.45 -8.39 -11.90
C ASP A 481 -0.83 -9.27 -13.09
N VAL A 482 -0.62 -10.58 -12.97
CA VAL A 482 -0.83 -11.51 -14.09
C VAL A 482 -2.26 -12.03 -14.12
N PHE A 483 -2.83 -12.40 -12.98
CA PHE A 483 -4.15 -13.04 -12.90
C PHE A 483 -5.24 -12.12 -12.37
N GLY A 484 -4.87 -10.97 -11.79
CA GLY A 484 -5.84 -10.07 -11.19
C GLY A 484 -6.45 -10.64 -9.91
N GLU A 485 -5.69 -11.41 -9.13
CA GLU A 485 -6.11 -11.99 -7.83
C GLU A 485 -4.96 -11.93 -6.82
N GLY A 486 -5.26 -11.70 -5.55
CA GLY A 486 -4.30 -11.69 -4.45
C GLY A 486 -4.46 -12.87 -3.53
N ILE A 487 -3.47 -13.09 -2.66
CA ILE A 487 -3.56 -14.10 -1.59
C ILE A 487 -4.11 -13.46 -0.32
N PHE A 488 -5.21 -13.99 0.23
CA PHE A 488 -5.71 -13.56 1.54
C PHE A 488 -4.93 -14.24 2.68
N THR A 489 -4.53 -13.43 3.66
CA THR A 489 -3.70 -13.76 4.83
C THR A 489 -4.39 -13.34 6.14
N GLY A 490 -5.73 -13.23 6.09
CA GLY A 490 -6.58 -13.00 7.25
C GLY A 490 -6.68 -11.54 7.69
N LYS A 491 -6.17 -10.60 6.87
CA LYS A 491 -6.12 -9.16 7.13
C LYS A 491 -6.58 -8.39 5.90
N GLY A 492 -7.54 -7.50 6.07
CA GLY A 492 -8.09 -6.73 4.96
C GLY A 492 -9.54 -6.32 5.15
N ILE A 493 -10.12 -5.76 4.11
CA ILE A 493 -11.51 -5.31 4.07
C ILE A 493 -12.36 -6.27 3.23
N TYR A 494 -13.61 -6.50 3.64
CA TYR A 494 -14.57 -7.25 2.86
C TYR A 494 -15.97 -6.66 2.97
N ASN A 495 -16.82 -6.99 2.00
CA ASN A 495 -18.24 -6.63 2.03
C ASN A 495 -19.01 -7.65 2.87
N LEU A 496 -19.67 -7.17 3.92
CA LEU A 496 -20.39 -8.00 4.90
C LEU A 496 -21.46 -8.89 4.23
N GLU A 497 -22.17 -8.33 3.27
CA GLU A 497 -23.23 -9.03 2.54
C GLU A 497 -22.65 -10.13 1.64
N TYR A 498 -21.59 -9.82 0.90
CA TYR A 498 -20.95 -10.78 0.00
C TYR A 498 -20.33 -11.94 0.78
N TYR A 499 -19.68 -11.64 1.91
CA TYR A 499 -19.08 -12.66 2.77
C TYR A 499 -20.13 -13.65 3.24
N ASN A 500 -21.26 -13.16 3.76
CA ASN A 500 -22.33 -14.04 4.23
C ASN A 500 -23.01 -14.82 3.09
N LEU A 501 -23.16 -14.24 1.91
CA LEU A 501 -23.74 -14.94 0.75
C LEU A 501 -22.85 -16.07 0.25
N VAL A 502 -21.54 -15.82 0.15
CA VAL A 502 -20.57 -16.76 -0.41
C VAL A 502 -20.15 -17.82 0.60
N MET A 503 -19.84 -17.43 1.84
CA MET A 503 -19.22 -18.32 2.83
C MET A 503 -20.21 -19.20 3.59
N ASN A 504 -21.48 -18.82 3.67
CA ASN A 504 -22.47 -19.54 4.45
C ASN A 504 -22.65 -20.99 3.97
N GLY A 505 -22.34 -21.94 4.86
CA GLY A 505 -22.43 -23.38 4.61
C GLY A 505 -21.44 -23.96 3.60
N LYS A 506 -20.39 -23.21 3.21
CA LYS A 506 -19.38 -23.70 2.24
C LYS A 506 -18.30 -24.58 2.83
N ILE A 507 -17.94 -24.33 4.09
CA ILE A 507 -16.84 -25.02 4.77
C ILE A 507 -17.42 -25.65 6.02
N ASP A 508 -17.38 -26.97 6.06
CA ASP A 508 -17.86 -27.77 7.18
C ASP A 508 -17.03 -27.49 8.45
N GLU A 509 -17.67 -27.70 9.60
CA GLU A 509 -17.03 -27.45 10.89
C GLU A 509 -15.83 -28.37 11.15
N ASN A 510 -14.78 -27.80 11.73
CA ASN A 510 -13.57 -28.48 12.14
C ASN A 510 -12.88 -29.27 11.01
N THR A 511 -12.94 -28.74 9.78
CA THR A 511 -12.27 -29.33 8.60
C THR A 511 -10.95 -28.66 8.25
N ILE A 512 -10.80 -27.37 8.58
CA ILE A 512 -9.62 -26.58 8.21
C ILE A 512 -9.03 -25.88 9.44
N LEU A 513 -7.71 -25.72 9.44
CA LEU A 513 -7.00 -24.97 10.46
C LEU A 513 -6.82 -23.49 10.06
N SER A 514 -6.51 -23.25 8.78
CA SER A 514 -6.38 -21.92 8.18
C SER A 514 -7.50 -21.71 7.17
N HIS A 515 -8.25 -20.62 7.35
CA HIS A 515 -9.39 -20.25 6.52
C HIS A 515 -9.03 -19.21 5.47
N ASP A 516 -8.03 -18.38 5.77
CA ASP A 516 -7.65 -17.20 4.98
C ASP A 516 -7.51 -17.50 3.48
N LEU A 517 -6.69 -18.48 3.09
CA LEU A 517 -6.45 -18.77 1.67
C LEU A 517 -7.72 -19.25 0.93
N LEU A 518 -8.51 -20.10 1.58
CA LEU A 518 -9.75 -20.66 0.99
C LEU A 518 -10.82 -19.58 0.87
N GLU A 519 -10.99 -18.75 1.90
CA GLU A 519 -11.89 -17.60 1.87
C GLU A 519 -11.50 -16.63 0.77
N GLY A 520 -10.20 -16.33 0.63
CA GLY A 520 -9.70 -15.48 -0.44
C GLY A 520 -9.96 -16.04 -1.84
N SER A 521 -9.88 -17.37 -2.00
CA SER A 521 -10.17 -18.03 -3.28
C SER A 521 -11.66 -17.99 -3.62
N LEU A 522 -12.55 -18.20 -2.65
CA LEU A 522 -14.01 -18.19 -2.86
C LEU A 522 -14.55 -16.77 -3.07
N MET A 523 -14.01 -15.81 -2.31
CA MET A 523 -14.42 -14.40 -2.34
C MET A 523 -13.66 -13.58 -3.38
N ARG A 524 -12.67 -14.17 -4.06
CA ARG A 524 -11.76 -13.50 -4.99
C ARG A 524 -11.09 -12.27 -4.36
N THR A 525 -9.91 -12.48 -3.80
CA THR A 525 -9.14 -11.41 -3.16
C THR A 525 -8.45 -10.52 -4.18
N GLY A 526 -8.45 -9.21 -3.95
CA GLY A 526 -7.55 -8.25 -4.61
C GLY A 526 -6.46 -7.79 -3.65
N LEU A 527 -5.25 -7.58 -4.16
CA LEU A 527 -4.10 -7.09 -3.40
C LEU A 527 -3.89 -5.59 -3.65
N ALA A 528 -3.93 -4.78 -2.59
CA ALA A 528 -3.51 -3.39 -2.62
C ALA A 528 -2.00 -3.32 -2.34
N THR A 529 -1.24 -3.06 -3.41
CA THR A 529 0.24 -3.17 -3.43
C THR A 529 0.97 -1.87 -3.07
N ASP A 530 0.25 -0.75 -3.02
CA ASP A 530 0.80 0.61 -2.90
C ASP A 530 0.80 1.17 -1.47
N PHE A 531 0.21 0.45 -0.51
CA PHE A 531 0.32 0.73 0.91
C PHE A 531 0.30 -0.55 1.73
N GLU A 532 0.73 -0.45 2.98
CA GLU A 532 0.90 -1.61 3.85
C GLU A 532 0.25 -1.47 5.22
N LEU A 533 -0.08 -2.61 5.83
CA LEU A 533 -0.25 -2.74 7.27
C LEU A 533 1.02 -3.34 7.86
N ILE A 534 1.28 -3.08 9.13
CA ILE A 534 2.53 -3.50 9.77
C ILE A 534 2.23 -4.65 10.74
N ASP A 535 2.79 -5.82 10.49
CA ASP A 535 2.65 -7.00 11.34
C ASP A 535 3.84 -7.16 12.29
N GLY A 536 3.59 -7.82 13.42
CA GLY A 536 4.65 -8.28 14.30
C GLY A 536 5.42 -9.47 13.72
N TYR A 537 6.61 -9.75 14.25
CA TYR A 537 7.40 -10.93 13.87
C TYR A 537 7.77 -11.79 15.09
N PRO A 538 7.70 -13.14 15.01
CA PRO A 538 8.09 -14.01 16.10
C PRO A 538 9.55 -13.77 16.54
N THR A 539 9.74 -13.37 17.79
CA THR A 539 11.07 -13.04 18.34
C THR A 539 11.92 -14.27 18.69
N LYS A 540 11.30 -15.45 18.78
CA LYS A 540 11.94 -16.72 19.14
C LYS A 540 11.77 -17.75 18.02
N PHE A 541 12.82 -18.50 17.73
CA PHE A 541 12.80 -19.57 16.72
C PHE A 541 11.69 -20.60 16.96
N ARG A 542 11.47 -21.02 18.22
CA ARG A 542 10.37 -21.95 18.56
C ARG A 542 9.00 -21.39 18.17
N SER A 543 8.76 -20.10 18.43
CA SER A 543 7.50 -19.45 18.05
C SER A 543 7.36 -19.34 16.53
N TYR A 544 8.47 -19.10 15.82
CA TYR A 544 8.52 -19.10 14.35
C TYR A 544 8.14 -20.48 13.78
N ILE A 545 8.83 -21.56 14.21
CA ILE A 545 8.53 -22.93 13.73
C ILE A 545 7.10 -23.36 14.07
N MET A 546 6.60 -23.04 15.28
CA MET A 546 5.21 -23.33 15.65
C MET A 546 4.19 -22.52 14.83
N ARG A 547 4.58 -21.38 14.25
CA ARG A 547 3.74 -20.61 13.32
C ARG A 547 3.79 -21.23 11.92
N THR A 548 4.94 -21.70 11.46
CA THR A 548 5.09 -22.39 10.16
C THR A 548 4.47 -23.78 10.11
N HIS A 549 4.46 -24.50 11.24
CA HIS A 549 3.81 -25.82 11.33
C HIS A 549 2.28 -25.75 11.27
N ARG A 550 1.71 -24.61 11.69
CA ARG A 550 0.27 -24.34 11.59
C ARG A 550 -0.06 -23.87 10.20
#